data_AF-A0A3D5H7Q9-F1
#
_entry.id   AF-A0A3D5H7Q9-F1
#
_cell.length_a   1.000
_cell.length_b   1.000
_cell.length_c   1.000
_cell.angle_alpha   90.00
_cell.angle_beta   90.00
_cell.angle_gamma   90.00
#
_symmetry.space_group_name_H-M   'P 1'
#
loop_
_entity.id
_entity.type
_entity.pdbx_description
1 polymer ?
#
loop_
_entity_poly.entity_id
_entity_poly.type
_entity_poly.pdbx_seq_one_letter_code
_entity_poly.pdbx_strand_id
1 'polypeptide(L)'
;DSTRIIFAELRENWNKDHQGSDWGSGVVNVDTGVTDVTFANLTVYNNYGWQNGVFNKHQFAIRGAGTRIMLLHCKVASDGGDALSLWNRQDGMYYHADCEFEGWVDFVCPRGWCYITNSRFFGHNRPSASIWHDGSGDKDQKFVIRNSYFDGVPGFPLGRNHLDAQFYLVNCTFSRNMADRPFYRPPSSPREWQWGARHYFFNCHREGGDFKWFEDNLEKAEGSPRESDITARWTFGGHWDPEASLPSVLPFAFFPLPERDGQGINTGGVKLSWVAGRNADSHRVYFGKSNPPEYRENQEGNSYDVGGLEPQTAYYWRVDEVTEEGIIEGKLWSFTTK
;
A
#
# COMPACT_ATOMS: atom_id res chain seq x y z
N ASP A 1 10.98 -13.32 -1.06
CA ASP A 1 9.97 -14.28 -0.54
C ASP A 1 10.18 -15.66 -1.13
N SER A 2 9.98 -16.72 -0.33
CA SER A 2 10.07 -18.12 -0.79
C SER A 2 8.83 -18.57 -1.57
N THR A 3 7.65 -18.04 -1.25
CA THR A 3 6.39 -18.38 -1.95
C THR A 3 6.13 -17.42 -3.11
N ARG A 4 6.09 -17.96 -4.33
CA ARG A 4 5.86 -17.20 -5.56
C ARG A 4 4.81 -17.90 -6.42
N ILE A 5 3.76 -17.18 -6.80
CA ILE A 5 2.74 -17.62 -7.74
C ILE A 5 3.00 -16.86 -9.04
N ILE A 6 3.41 -17.58 -10.09
CA ILE A 6 3.87 -16.98 -11.34
C ILE A 6 3.16 -17.67 -12.50
N PHE A 7 2.48 -16.90 -13.33
CA PHE A 7 1.83 -17.39 -14.54
C PHE A 7 1.84 -16.32 -15.62
N ALA A 8 2.10 -16.71 -16.86
CA ALA A 8 2.12 -15.79 -17.99
C ALA A 8 0.75 -15.78 -18.65
N GLU A 9 -0.01 -14.70 -18.45
CA GLU A 9 -1.31 -14.53 -19.09
C GLU A 9 -1.47 -13.12 -19.65
N LEU A 10 -1.95 -13.02 -20.88
CA LEU A 10 -2.27 -11.74 -21.51
C LEU A 10 -3.79 -11.66 -21.64
N ARG A 11 -4.40 -10.61 -21.10
CA ARG A 11 -5.87 -10.42 -21.16
C ARG A 11 -6.44 -10.61 -22.57
N GLU A 12 -5.75 -10.10 -23.60
CA GLU A 12 -6.18 -10.22 -24.99
C GLU A 12 -6.20 -11.67 -25.50
N ASN A 13 -5.34 -12.55 -24.97
CA ASN A 13 -5.37 -13.98 -25.31
C ASN A 13 -6.51 -14.67 -24.56
N TRP A 14 -6.57 -14.49 -23.24
CA TRP A 14 -7.68 -15.00 -22.43
C TRP A 14 -9.05 -14.65 -23.03
N ASN A 15 -9.25 -13.39 -23.39
CA ASN A 15 -10.54 -12.90 -23.89
C ASN A 15 -10.98 -13.52 -25.22
N LYS A 16 -10.04 -13.94 -26.10
CA LYS A 16 -10.38 -14.61 -27.38
C LYS A 16 -11.09 -15.93 -27.14
N ASP A 17 -10.65 -16.68 -26.13
CA ASP A 17 -11.15 -18.02 -25.84
C ASP A 17 -12.32 -18.00 -24.84
N HIS A 18 -12.59 -16.85 -24.21
CA HIS A 18 -13.57 -16.71 -23.11
C HIS A 18 -14.63 -15.63 -23.36
N GLN A 19 -14.98 -15.40 -24.63
CA GLN A 19 -16.08 -14.49 -25.04
C GLN A 19 -15.95 -13.06 -24.46
N GLY A 20 -14.71 -12.58 -24.30
CA GLY A 20 -14.44 -11.25 -23.72
C GLY A 20 -14.53 -11.15 -22.20
N SER A 21 -14.70 -12.27 -21.49
CA SER A 21 -14.71 -12.28 -20.02
C SER A 21 -13.32 -12.14 -19.43
N ASP A 22 -13.14 -11.18 -18.52
CA ASP A 22 -11.90 -11.03 -17.75
C ASP A 22 -11.79 -12.03 -16.58
N TRP A 23 -12.84 -12.81 -16.29
CA TRP A 23 -12.77 -13.83 -15.23
C TRP A 23 -11.79 -14.93 -15.63
N GLY A 24 -10.69 -15.07 -14.88
CA GLY A 24 -9.61 -16.01 -15.15
C GLY A 24 -8.38 -15.39 -15.83
N SER A 25 -8.44 -14.12 -16.25
CA SER A 25 -7.34 -13.44 -16.97
C SER A 25 -6.16 -12.99 -16.10
N GLY A 26 -6.23 -13.16 -14.77
CA GLY A 26 -5.12 -12.89 -13.86
C GLY A 26 -4.42 -14.14 -13.34
N VAL A 27 -3.21 -13.98 -12.81
CA VAL A 27 -2.48 -15.06 -12.10
C VAL A 27 -3.27 -15.54 -10.88
N VAL A 28 -3.87 -14.60 -10.15
CA VAL A 28 -4.85 -14.83 -9.08
C VAL A 28 -6.13 -14.10 -9.43
N ASN A 29 -7.26 -14.80 -9.32
CA ASN A 29 -8.60 -14.25 -9.57
C ASN A 29 -9.45 -14.26 -8.29
N VAL A 30 -9.99 -13.10 -7.91
CA VAL A 30 -10.86 -12.94 -6.74
C VAL A 30 -12.29 -12.69 -7.20
N ASP A 31 -13.18 -13.64 -6.95
CA ASP A 31 -14.58 -13.57 -7.41
C ASP A 31 -15.38 -12.47 -6.70
N THR A 32 -16.51 -12.07 -7.28
CA THR A 32 -17.40 -11.03 -6.73
C THR A 32 -17.98 -11.38 -5.36
N GLY A 33 -18.18 -12.66 -5.08
CA GLY A 33 -18.71 -13.13 -3.79
C GLY A 33 -17.67 -13.22 -2.68
N VAL A 34 -16.40 -12.98 -2.97
CA VAL A 34 -15.30 -13.16 -2.01
C VAL A 34 -15.19 -11.95 -1.10
N THR A 35 -15.12 -12.23 0.21
CA THR A 35 -14.82 -11.22 1.23
C THR A 35 -13.91 -11.77 2.33
N ASP A 36 -13.24 -10.86 3.05
CA ASP A 36 -12.32 -11.18 4.17
C ASP A 36 -11.15 -12.09 3.78
N VAL A 37 -10.51 -11.82 2.63
CA VAL A 37 -9.34 -12.58 2.19
C VAL A 37 -8.07 -11.78 2.44
N THR A 38 -7.09 -12.43 3.05
CA THR A 38 -5.74 -11.89 3.26
C THR A 38 -4.71 -12.69 2.48
N PHE A 39 -4.01 -12.02 1.57
CA PHE A 39 -2.77 -12.51 0.97
C PHE A 39 -1.62 -12.01 1.84
N ALA A 40 -0.70 -12.91 2.21
CA ALA A 40 0.38 -12.56 3.11
C ALA A 40 1.70 -13.25 2.75
N ASN A 41 2.81 -12.50 2.82
CA ASN A 41 4.18 -13.02 2.67
C ASN A 41 4.41 -13.85 1.39
N LEU A 42 3.98 -13.30 0.25
CA LEU A 42 4.08 -13.98 -1.04
C LEU A 42 4.28 -13.01 -2.20
N THR A 43 4.79 -13.53 -3.31
CA THR A 43 4.85 -12.82 -4.59
C THR A 43 3.78 -13.35 -5.55
N VAL A 44 3.02 -12.46 -6.19
CA VAL A 44 2.20 -12.76 -7.38
C VAL A 44 2.79 -12.03 -8.56
N TYR A 45 3.16 -12.75 -9.63
CA TYR A 45 3.83 -12.16 -10.78
C TYR A 45 3.24 -12.67 -12.10
N ASN A 46 2.73 -11.74 -12.91
CA ASN A 46 2.43 -12.03 -14.31
C ASN A 46 3.65 -11.74 -15.19
N ASN A 47 4.34 -12.80 -15.63
CA ASN A 47 5.60 -12.71 -16.37
C ASN A 47 5.45 -12.85 -17.89
N TYR A 48 4.27 -12.49 -18.44
CA TYR A 48 3.97 -12.68 -19.84
C TYR A 48 4.91 -11.87 -20.75
N GLY A 49 5.17 -10.60 -20.43
CA GLY A 49 6.04 -9.74 -21.23
C GLY A 49 7.49 -10.22 -21.31
N TRP A 50 8.05 -10.71 -20.21
CA TRP A 50 9.38 -11.32 -20.18
C TRP A 50 9.46 -12.56 -21.08
N GLN A 51 8.46 -13.43 -21.03
CA GLN A 51 8.43 -14.66 -21.84
C GLN A 51 8.20 -14.41 -23.34
N ASN A 52 7.41 -13.38 -23.68
CA ASN A 52 6.90 -13.19 -25.03
C ASN A 52 7.38 -11.89 -25.71
N GLY A 53 8.16 -11.05 -25.03
CA GLY A 53 8.59 -9.74 -25.53
C GLY A 53 7.46 -8.71 -25.64
N VAL A 54 6.31 -8.94 -24.98
CA VAL A 54 5.13 -8.07 -25.04
C VAL A 54 4.96 -7.34 -23.71
N PHE A 55 5.55 -6.17 -23.61
CA PHE A 55 5.42 -5.31 -22.43
C PHE A 55 4.24 -4.33 -22.57
N ASN A 56 3.83 -3.72 -21.46
CA ASN A 56 2.89 -2.58 -21.45
C ASN A 56 1.42 -2.89 -21.84
N LYS A 57 1.05 -4.16 -22.02
CA LYS A 57 -0.34 -4.61 -22.26
C LYS A 57 -0.99 -5.09 -20.97
N HIS A 58 -2.32 -5.24 -20.94
CA HIS A 58 -3.04 -5.73 -19.76
C HIS A 58 -2.60 -7.15 -19.37
N GLN A 59 -1.93 -7.26 -18.22
CA GLN A 59 -1.33 -8.49 -17.71
C GLN A 59 -1.58 -8.52 -16.20
N PHE A 60 -2.73 -9.03 -15.79
CA PHE A 60 -3.11 -8.97 -14.38
C PHE A 60 -2.29 -9.96 -13.55
N ALA A 61 -1.67 -9.51 -12.47
CA ALA A 61 -1.18 -10.41 -11.43
C ALA A 61 -2.33 -10.80 -10.51
N ILE A 62 -3.06 -9.83 -9.99
CA ILE A 62 -4.27 -10.06 -9.20
C ILE A 62 -5.41 -9.30 -9.84
N ARG A 63 -6.47 -10.02 -10.24
CA ARG A 63 -7.69 -9.45 -10.82
C ARG A 63 -8.89 -9.88 -9.99
N GLY A 64 -9.84 -9.00 -9.73
CA GLY A 64 -11.06 -9.46 -9.08
C GLY A 64 -12.09 -8.38 -8.80
N ALA A 65 -13.16 -8.78 -8.14
CA ALA A 65 -14.24 -7.88 -7.73
C ALA A 65 -14.81 -8.23 -6.34
N GLY A 66 -14.02 -8.89 -5.49
CA GLY A 66 -14.33 -9.06 -4.07
C GLY A 66 -14.20 -7.76 -3.27
N THR A 67 -14.44 -7.82 -1.96
CA THR A 67 -14.32 -6.69 -1.01
C THR A 67 -13.71 -7.13 0.32
N ARG A 68 -13.11 -6.21 1.09
CA ARG A 68 -12.29 -6.51 2.28
C ARG A 68 -11.14 -7.45 1.94
N ILE A 69 -10.37 -7.07 0.92
CA ILE A 69 -9.19 -7.81 0.45
C ILE A 69 -7.94 -7.16 1.01
N MET A 70 -7.11 -7.96 1.71
CA MET A 70 -5.86 -7.52 2.31
C MET A 70 -4.64 -8.11 1.60
N LEU A 71 -3.62 -7.27 1.40
CA LEU A 71 -2.28 -7.72 1.02
C LEU A 71 -1.31 -7.26 2.11
N LEU A 72 -0.66 -8.20 2.78
CA LEU A 72 0.26 -7.94 3.88
C LEU A 72 1.63 -8.49 3.53
N HIS A 73 2.61 -7.60 3.37
CA HIS A 73 3.96 -8.00 2.99
C HIS A 73 4.01 -8.86 1.71
N CYS A 74 3.36 -8.38 0.65
CA CYS A 74 3.31 -9.04 -0.64
C CYS A 74 4.08 -8.27 -1.70
N LYS A 75 4.64 -8.99 -2.68
CA LYS A 75 5.04 -8.41 -3.96
C LYS A 75 3.99 -8.71 -5.02
N VAL A 76 3.48 -7.69 -5.69
CA VAL A 76 2.59 -7.83 -6.86
C VAL A 76 3.27 -7.18 -8.05
N ALA A 77 3.60 -7.98 -9.06
CA ALA A 77 4.34 -7.54 -10.22
C ALA A 77 3.67 -7.99 -11.52
N SER A 78 3.84 -7.23 -12.59
CA SER A 78 3.44 -7.63 -13.94
C SER A 78 4.38 -7.03 -14.95
N ASP A 79 4.73 -7.75 -16.02
CA ASP A 79 5.48 -7.20 -17.17
C ASP A 79 4.66 -6.24 -18.06
N GLY A 80 3.40 -6.00 -17.67
CA GLY A 80 2.45 -5.16 -18.36
C GLY A 80 1.74 -4.18 -17.44
N GLY A 81 0.62 -3.67 -17.93
CA GLY A 81 -0.27 -2.83 -17.15
C GLY A 81 -1.21 -3.65 -16.25
N ASP A 82 -1.85 -2.94 -15.32
CA ASP A 82 -2.94 -3.43 -14.49
C ASP A 82 -2.57 -4.57 -13.52
N ALA A 83 -1.33 -4.57 -12.99
CA ALA A 83 -0.84 -5.65 -12.11
C ALA A 83 -1.81 -6.00 -10.95
N LEU A 84 -2.31 -5.01 -10.22
CA LEU A 84 -3.33 -5.15 -9.18
C LEU A 84 -4.64 -4.46 -9.59
N SER A 85 -5.63 -5.28 -9.96
CA SER A 85 -6.90 -4.88 -10.57
C SER A 85 -8.11 -5.40 -9.78
N LEU A 86 -8.34 -4.81 -8.61
CA LEU A 86 -9.53 -5.08 -7.80
C LEU A 86 -10.64 -4.08 -8.18
N TRP A 87 -11.61 -4.55 -8.97
CA TRP A 87 -12.56 -3.76 -9.73
C TRP A 87 -14.00 -3.86 -9.24
N ASN A 88 -14.21 -3.84 -7.91
CA ASN A 88 -15.54 -3.71 -7.33
C ASN A 88 -15.91 -2.24 -7.06
N ARG A 89 -16.58 -1.62 -8.04
CA ARG A 89 -17.02 -0.21 -7.91
C ARG A 89 -18.15 -0.01 -6.89
N GLN A 90 -18.89 -1.06 -6.53
CA GLN A 90 -20.08 -0.90 -5.69
C GLN A 90 -19.68 -0.72 -4.22
N ASP A 91 -18.92 -1.68 -3.69
CA ASP A 91 -18.59 -1.75 -2.26
C ASP A 91 -17.18 -2.30 -2.01
N GLY A 92 -16.29 -2.26 -3.01
CA GLY A 92 -14.91 -2.71 -2.90
C GLY A 92 -14.13 -1.93 -1.84
N MET A 93 -13.55 -2.63 -0.86
CA MET A 93 -12.65 -2.08 0.15
C MET A 93 -11.35 -2.88 0.18
N TYR A 94 -10.22 -2.21 -0.01
CA TYR A 94 -8.91 -2.86 -0.17
C TYR A 94 -7.87 -2.23 0.76
N TYR A 95 -7.17 -3.06 1.52
CA TYR A 95 -6.13 -2.61 2.45
C TYR A 95 -4.81 -3.31 2.18
N HIS A 96 -3.75 -2.57 1.91
CA HIS A 96 -2.44 -3.15 1.59
C HIS A 96 -1.35 -2.50 2.44
N ALA A 97 -0.54 -3.33 3.10
CA ALA A 97 0.53 -2.86 3.98
C ALA A 97 1.83 -3.60 3.71
N ASP A 98 2.95 -2.88 3.79
CA ASP A 98 4.29 -3.44 3.64
C ASP A 98 4.54 -4.14 2.28
N CYS A 99 3.86 -3.70 1.22
CA CYS A 99 3.87 -4.34 -0.08
C CYS A 99 4.85 -3.70 -1.07
N GLU A 100 5.20 -4.46 -2.11
CA GLU A 100 5.91 -3.97 -3.29
C GLU A 100 5.02 -4.13 -4.54
N PHE A 101 4.82 -3.05 -5.27
CA PHE A 101 4.04 -3.03 -6.51
C PHE A 101 4.95 -2.66 -7.68
N GLU A 102 4.96 -3.47 -8.73
CA GLU A 102 5.81 -3.26 -9.91
C GLU A 102 5.00 -3.46 -11.20
N GLY A 103 5.10 -2.50 -12.13
CA GLY A 103 4.43 -2.66 -13.42
C GLY A 103 4.57 -1.49 -14.38
N TRP A 104 3.75 -1.49 -15.44
CA TRP A 104 3.77 -0.50 -16.51
C TRP A 104 2.60 0.49 -16.38
N VAL A 105 1.52 0.30 -17.12
CA VAL A 105 0.36 1.22 -17.11
C VAL A 105 -0.58 0.87 -15.97
N ASP A 106 -1.00 1.86 -15.17
CA ASP A 106 -2.08 1.73 -14.19
C ASP A 106 -1.92 0.48 -13.30
N PHE A 107 -0.68 0.15 -12.90
CA PHE A 107 -0.36 -1.15 -12.31
C PHE A 107 -0.92 -1.35 -10.90
N VAL A 108 -1.35 -0.28 -10.23
CA VAL A 108 -2.30 -0.35 -9.11
C VAL A 108 -3.54 0.45 -9.48
N CYS A 109 -4.65 -0.24 -9.76
CA CYS A 109 -5.86 0.36 -10.32
C CYS A 109 -7.15 -0.11 -9.65
N PRO A 110 -7.36 0.20 -8.35
CA PRO A 110 -8.59 -0.15 -7.64
C PRO A 110 -9.83 0.55 -8.21
N ARG A 111 -10.99 -0.08 -8.02
CA ARG A 111 -12.31 0.57 -8.06
C ARG A 111 -12.98 0.40 -6.71
N GLY A 112 -13.56 1.46 -6.16
CA GLY A 112 -14.04 1.46 -4.77
C GLY A 112 -13.08 2.18 -3.83
N TRP A 113 -13.01 1.76 -2.57
CA TRP A 113 -12.08 2.31 -1.59
C TRP A 113 -10.77 1.50 -1.51
N CYS A 114 -9.64 2.18 -1.38
CA CYS A 114 -8.34 1.55 -1.22
C CYS A 114 -7.46 2.37 -0.27
N TYR A 115 -6.81 1.68 0.67
CA TYR A 115 -5.80 2.24 1.56
C TYR A 115 -4.51 1.43 1.44
N ILE A 116 -3.41 2.08 1.08
CA ILE A 116 -2.08 1.47 0.99
C ILE A 116 -1.14 2.19 1.93
N THR A 117 -0.37 1.45 2.72
CA THR A 117 0.61 2.05 3.64
C THR A 117 1.94 1.33 3.61
N ASN A 118 3.02 2.04 3.95
CA ASN A 118 4.37 1.49 4.12
C ASN A 118 4.84 0.66 2.92
N SER A 119 4.48 1.06 1.70
CA SER A 119 4.66 0.24 0.49
C SER A 119 5.59 0.91 -0.52
N ARG A 120 6.09 0.13 -1.47
CA ARG A 120 6.97 0.58 -2.55
C ARG A 120 6.33 0.38 -3.90
N PHE A 121 6.52 1.33 -4.78
CA PHE A 121 6.00 1.32 -6.14
C PHE A 121 7.16 1.48 -7.12
N PHE A 122 7.22 0.62 -8.15
CA PHE A 122 8.22 0.71 -9.20
C PHE A 122 7.57 0.71 -10.60
N GLY A 123 7.66 1.84 -11.29
CA GLY A 123 7.07 2.04 -12.62
C GLY A 123 8.05 1.85 -13.78
N HIS A 124 7.69 1.03 -14.77
CA HIS A 124 8.42 0.84 -16.04
C HIS A 124 7.83 1.66 -17.21
N ASN A 125 6.84 2.48 -16.93
CA ASN A 125 5.98 3.19 -17.88
C ASN A 125 6.54 4.52 -18.41
N ARG A 126 6.44 4.72 -19.73
CA ARG A 126 6.62 6.02 -20.38
C ARG A 126 5.71 6.14 -21.61
N PRO A 127 4.93 7.23 -21.81
CA PRO A 127 4.58 8.31 -20.88
C PRO A 127 3.19 8.07 -20.26
N SER A 128 2.94 6.91 -19.63
CA SER A 128 1.59 6.54 -19.18
C SER A 128 1.23 7.05 -17.77
N ALA A 129 0.82 6.18 -16.84
CA ALA A 129 0.51 6.43 -15.43
C ALA A 129 0.82 5.18 -14.62
N SER A 130 1.25 5.33 -13.37
CA SER A 130 1.62 4.21 -12.48
C SER A 130 0.42 3.74 -11.66
N ILE A 131 -0.33 4.68 -11.08
CA ILE A 131 -1.55 4.41 -10.32
C ILE A 131 -2.79 5.00 -10.99
N TRP A 132 -3.92 4.33 -10.80
CA TRP A 132 -5.21 4.71 -11.36
C TRP A 132 -6.33 4.46 -10.36
N HIS A 133 -7.46 5.15 -10.50
CA HIS A 133 -8.61 4.96 -9.63
C HIS A 133 -9.92 5.20 -10.39
N ASP A 134 -10.94 4.40 -10.07
CA ASP A 134 -12.35 4.69 -10.35
C ASP A 134 -13.14 4.62 -9.05
N GLY A 135 -13.37 5.81 -8.48
CA GLY A 135 -14.23 6.04 -7.34
C GLY A 135 -15.54 6.68 -7.77
N SER A 136 -16.05 6.34 -8.97
CA SER A 136 -17.28 6.94 -9.50
C SER A 136 -18.57 6.28 -9.00
N GLY A 137 -18.46 5.22 -8.18
CA GLY A 137 -19.60 4.58 -7.55
C GLY A 137 -20.19 5.41 -6.42
N ASP A 138 -19.34 6.11 -5.67
CA ASP A 138 -19.71 6.99 -4.56
C ASP A 138 -18.68 8.11 -4.41
N LYS A 139 -19.12 9.34 -4.11
CA LYS A 139 -18.23 10.49 -3.89
C LYS A 139 -17.22 10.21 -2.78
N ASP A 140 -17.59 9.39 -1.80
CA ASP A 140 -16.74 9.03 -0.68
C ASP A 140 -15.67 7.98 -1.03
N GLN A 141 -15.72 7.33 -2.20
CA GLN A 141 -14.68 6.36 -2.61
C GLN A 141 -13.30 7.03 -2.73
N LYS A 142 -12.38 6.58 -1.88
CA LYS A 142 -11.04 7.15 -1.67
C LYS A 142 -9.95 6.15 -1.99
N PHE A 143 -8.91 6.61 -2.68
CA PHE A 143 -7.64 5.90 -2.82
C PHE A 143 -6.56 6.66 -2.04
N VAL A 144 -6.20 6.13 -0.89
CA VAL A 144 -5.21 6.70 0.02
C VAL A 144 -3.93 5.89 -0.05
N ILE A 145 -2.80 6.57 -0.18
CA ILE A 145 -1.45 5.99 -0.10
C ILE A 145 -0.66 6.78 0.94
N ARG A 146 -0.17 6.08 1.96
CA ARG A 146 0.50 6.68 3.13
C ARG A 146 1.89 6.10 3.33
N ASN A 147 2.84 6.91 3.81
CA ASN A 147 4.19 6.48 4.23
C ASN A 147 4.89 5.58 3.18
N SER A 148 4.72 5.89 1.89
CA SER A 148 5.12 5.00 0.80
C SER A 148 6.13 5.66 -0.13
N TYR A 149 6.90 4.84 -0.85
CA TYR A 149 7.96 5.30 -1.75
C TYR A 149 7.67 4.92 -3.20
N PHE A 150 7.82 5.88 -4.10
CA PHE A 150 7.66 5.71 -5.54
C PHE A 150 8.99 5.87 -6.26
N ASP A 151 9.33 4.90 -7.09
CA ASP A 151 10.45 4.97 -8.03
C ASP A 151 10.02 4.37 -9.37
N GLY A 152 10.92 4.41 -10.34
CA GLY A 152 10.73 3.85 -11.64
C GLY A 152 11.83 4.27 -12.59
N VAL A 153 11.65 3.90 -13.85
CA VAL A 153 12.53 4.34 -14.92
C VAL A 153 12.52 5.88 -15.04
N PRO A 154 13.63 6.54 -15.45
CA PRO A 154 13.67 8.01 -15.58
C PRO A 154 12.47 8.63 -16.32
N GLY A 155 11.78 9.60 -15.73
CA GLY A 155 10.56 10.17 -16.26
C GLY A 155 9.30 9.30 -16.10
N PHE A 156 9.26 8.39 -15.12
CA PHE A 156 8.02 7.67 -14.81
C PHE A 156 6.96 8.65 -14.25
N PRO A 157 5.69 8.55 -14.69
CA PRO A 157 4.60 9.42 -14.22
C PRO A 157 3.91 8.86 -12.96
N LEU A 158 3.21 9.73 -12.21
CA LEU A 158 2.45 9.33 -11.02
C LEU A 158 1.20 8.53 -11.37
N GLY A 159 0.17 9.18 -11.89
CA GLY A 159 -1.13 8.55 -12.02
C GLY A 159 -2.13 9.32 -12.88
N ARG A 160 -3.32 8.75 -13.04
CA ARG A 160 -4.44 9.35 -13.79
C ARG A 160 -5.78 8.79 -13.33
N ASN A 161 -6.88 9.42 -13.73
CA ASN A 161 -8.22 8.86 -13.59
C ASN A 161 -9.11 9.27 -14.77
N HIS A 162 -9.78 8.28 -15.36
CA HIS A 162 -10.71 8.51 -16.48
C HIS A 162 -12.11 8.87 -15.99
N LEU A 163 -12.46 8.35 -14.82
CA LEU A 163 -13.73 8.56 -14.14
C LEU A 163 -13.48 9.40 -12.89
N ASP A 164 -14.55 9.78 -12.20
CA ASP A 164 -14.43 10.39 -10.89
C ASP A 164 -13.58 9.52 -9.96
N ALA A 165 -12.67 10.17 -9.26
CA ALA A 165 -11.74 9.55 -8.33
C ALA A 165 -11.41 10.54 -7.22
N GLN A 166 -10.81 10.02 -6.16
CA GLN A 166 -10.30 10.81 -5.06
C GLN A 166 -9.00 10.18 -4.58
N PHE A 167 -7.90 10.92 -4.64
CA PHE A 167 -6.57 10.45 -4.23
C PHE A 167 -6.07 11.24 -3.03
N TYR A 168 -5.47 10.55 -2.06
CA TYR A 168 -4.69 11.17 -0.99
C TYR A 168 -3.31 10.52 -0.96
N LEU A 169 -2.26 11.31 -1.11
CA LEU A 169 -0.88 10.88 -0.91
C LEU A 169 -0.34 11.61 0.31
N VAL A 170 -0.01 10.85 1.35
CA VAL A 170 0.35 11.37 2.67
C VAL A 170 1.70 10.81 3.08
N ASN A 171 2.65 11.67 3.45
CA ASN A 171 4.01 11.27 3.83
C ASN A 171 4.69 10.38 2.77
N CYS A 172 4.38 10.58 1.50
CA CYS A 172 4.95 9.79 0.42
C CYS A 172 6.24 10.43 -0.10
N THR A 173 7.21 9.59 -0.45
CA THR A 173 8.48 10.02 -1.04
C THR A 173 8.61 9.51 -2.47
N PHE A 174 9.29 10.30 -3.30
CA PHE A 174 9.41 10.03 -4.73
C PHE A 174 10.87 10.14 -5.16
N SER A 175 11.33 9.19 -5.96
CA SER A 175 12.70 9.23 -6.47
C SER A 175 12.90 10.39 -7.44
N ARG A 176 14.17 10.73 -7.69
CA ARG A 176 14.54 11.76 -8.68
C ARG A 176 14.07 11.44 -10.09
N ASN A 177 13.73 10.17 -10.36
CA ASN A 177 13.28 9.69 -11.66
C ASN A 177 11.83 10.10 -11.97
N MET A 178 11.07 10.65 -11.01
CA MET A 178 9.69 11.03 -11.27
C MET A 178 9.59 12.16 -12.31
N ALA A 179 8.66 12.02 -13.26
CA ALA A 179 8.31 13.08 -14.20
C ALA A 179 7.50 14.20 -13.51
N ASP A 180 7.73 15.44 -13.95
CA ASP A 180 6.90 16.59 -13.59
C ASP A 180 5.54 16.52 -14.30
N ARG A 181 4.67 15.64 -13.82
CA ARG A 181 3.35 15.41 -14.39
C ARG A 181 2.34 15.10 -13.29
N PRO A 182 1.45 16.04 -12.96
CA PRO A 182 0.39 15.79 -12.00
C PRO A 182 -0.61 14.76 -12.54
N PHE A 183 -1.49 14.29 -11.65
CA PHE A 183 -2.68 13.55 -12.07
C PHE A 183 -3.44 14.32 -13.15
N TYR A 184 -3.91 13.61 -14.17
CA TYR A 184 -4.59 14.22 -15.30
C TYR A 184 -5.80 13.38 -15.73
N ARG A 185 -6.77 14.05 -16.35
CA ARG A 185 -7.87 13.41 -17.07
C ARG A 185 -7.40 13.00 -18.47
N PRO A 186 -7.37 11.72 -18.82
CA PRO A 186 -6.97 11.31 -20.17
C PRO A 186 -7.99 11.76 -21.22
N PRO A 187 -7.58 12.10 -22.46
CA PRO A 187 -8.53 12.44 -23.54
C PRO A 187 -9.52 11.32 -23.88
N SER A 188 -9.16 10.07 -23.60
CA SER A 188 -10.02 8.88 -23.72
C SER A 188 -11.11 8.78 -22.64
N SER A 189 -11.21 9.75 -21.74
CA SER A 189 -12.20 9.73 -20.67
C SER A 189 -13.61 9.84 -21.24
N PRO A 190 -14.56 8.98 -20.81
CA PRO A 190 -15.88 8.90 -21.43
C PRO A 190 -16.78 10.10 -21.11
N ARG A 191 -16.45 10.88 -20.07
CA ARG A 191 -17.19 12.06 -19.62
C ARG A 191 -16.31 12.97 -18.77
N GLU A 192 -16.77 14.18 -18.50
CA GLU A 192 -16.15 15.08 -17.52
C GLU A 192 -16.31 14.53 -16.09
N TRP A 193 -15.39 14.94 -15.21
CA TRP A 193 -15.49 14.62 -13.78
C TRP A 193 -16.66 15.37 -13.15
N GLN A 194 -17.58 14.62 -12.53
CA GLN A 194 -18.76 15.18 -11.88
C GLN A 194 -18.39 15.97 -10.63
N TRP A 195 -17.35 15.55 -9.90
CA TRP A 195 -16.89 16.18 -8.66
C TRP A 195 -15.56 16.93 -8.82
N GLY A 196 -15.15 17.19 -10.06
CA GLY A 196 -13.90 17.88 -10.37
C GLY A 196 -12.64 17.09 -10.01
N ALA A 197 -11.49 17.77 -10.05
CA ALA A 197 -10.21 17.20 -9.67
C ALA A 197 -10.11 17.05 -8.15
N ARG A 198 -9.74 15.86 -7.67
CA ARG A 198 -9.62 15.54 -6.23
C ARG A 198 -8.33 14.75 -5.98
N HIS A 199 -7.21 15.47 -5.98
CA HIS A 199 -5.87 14.93 -5.80
C HIS A 199 -5.20 15.69 -4.67
N TYR A 200 -5.07 15.01 -3.53
CA TYR A 200 -4.63 15.64 -2.30
C TYR A 200 -3.26 15.14 -1.87
N PHE A 201 -2.41 16.07 -1.42
CA PHE A 201 -1.05 15.82 -0.99
C PHE A 201 -0.85 16.38 0.41
N PHE A 202 -0.05 15.68 1.21
CA PHE A 202 0.44 16.16 2.49
C PHE A 202 1.82 15.60 2.78
N ASN A 203 2.78 16.49 3.07
CA ASN A 203 4.15 16.13 3.43
C ASN A 203 4.79 15.17 2.42
N CYS A 204 4.59 15.47 1.13
CA CYS A 204 5.12 14.68 0.03
C CYS A 204 6.43 15.28 -0.49
N HIS A 205 7.46 14.44 -0.65
CA HIS A 205 8.79 14.91 -1.02
C HIS A 205 9.43 14.12 -2.15
N ARG A 206 10.13 14.81 -3.04
CA ARG A 206 10.90 14.21 -4.13
C ARG A 206 12.39 14.42 -3.91
N GLU A 207 13.17 13.37 -4.14
CA GLU A 207 14.62 13.46 -4.18
C GLU A 207 15.09 14.47 -5.24
N GLY A 208 15.81 15.50 -4.79
CA GLY A 208 16.30 16.56 -5.67
C GLY A 208 15.27 17.66 -5.96
N GLY A 209 14.28 17.83 -5.08
CA GLY A 209 13.37 18.98 -5.06
C GLY A 209 11.94 18.64 -5.45
N ASP A 210 10.99 19.24 -4.74
CA ASP A 210 9.56 19.00 -4.89
C ASP A 210 9.02 19.74 -6.12
N PHE A 211 8.07 19.10 -6.82
CA PHE A 211 7.31 19.79 -7.85
C PHE A 211 6.25 20.69 -7.21
N LYS A 212 5.85 21.76 -7.91
CA LYS A 212 4.84 22.70 -7.38
C LYS A 212 3.52 22.01 -7.00
N TRP A 213 3.12 20.97 -7.73
CA TRP A 213 1.88 20.26 -7.47
C TRP A 213 1.94 19.28 -6.28
N PHE A 214 3.07 19.18 -5.57
CA PHE A 214 3.17 18.49 -4.28
C PHE A 214 2.69 19.33 -3.09
N GLU A 215 2.43 20.63 -3.29
CA GLU A 215 1.96 21.53 -2.23
C GLU A 215 0.84 20.89 -1.39
N ASP A 216 1.05 20.90 -0.06
CA ASP A 216 0.04 20.47 0.90
C ASP A 216 -1.29 21.15 0.63
N ASN A 217 -2.35 20.36 0.54
CA ASN A 217 -3.64 20.88 0.10
C ASN A 217 -4.86 20.17 0.73
N LEU A 218 -4.67 19.47 1.86
CA LEU A 218 -5.75 18.77 2.56
C LEU A 218 -6.89 19.71 2.95
N GLU A 219 -6.63 21.00 3.16
CA GLU A 219 -7.66 22.00 3.43
C GLU A 219 -8.67 22.16 2.29
N LYS A 220 -8.29 21.80 1.06
CA LYS A 220 -9.16 21.83 -0.14
C LYS A 220 -10.00 20.56 -0.28
N ALA A 221 -9.69 19.51 0.47
CA ALA A 221 -10.52 18.32 0.51
C ALA A 221 -11.84 18.60 1.23
N GLU A 222 -12.88 17.87 0.84
CA GLU A 222 -14.17 17.94 1.52
C GLU A 222 -14.01 17.53 2.98
N GLY A 223 -14.47 18.40 3.89
CA GLY A 223 -14.28 18.22 5.34
C GLY A 223 -12.91 18.63 5.88
N SER A 224 -11.96 19.03 5.01
CA SER A 224 -10.63 19.52 5.38
C SER A 224 -9.92 18.64 6.44
N PRO A 225 -9.77 17.32 6.18
CA PRO A 225 -9.20 16.38 7.15
C PRO A 225 -7.78 16.78 7.52
N ARG A 226 -7.41 16.58 8.79
CA ARG A 226 -6.00 16.65 9.20
C ARG A 226 -5.32 15.36 8.78
N GLU A 227 -4.01 15.39 8.67
CA GLU A 227 -3.21 14.19 8.37
C GLU A 227 -3.49 13.01 9.32
N SER A 228 -3.74 13.30 10.60
CA SER A 228 -4.04 12.29 11.61
C SER A 228 -5.45 11.71 11.52
N ASP A 229 -6.34 12.37 10.78
CA ASP A 229 -7.70 11.85 10.52
C ASP A 229 -7.67 10.81 9.37
N ILE A 230 -6.65 10.85 8.50
CA ILE A 230 -6.50 9.98 7.32
C ILE A 230 -5.95 8.60 7.74
N THR A 231 -6.85 7.79 8.27
CA THR A 231 -6.64 6.38 8.65
C THR A 231 -7.28 5.43 7.65
N ALA A 232 -7.00 4.12 7.75
CA ALA A 232 -7.72 3.11 6.99
C ALA A 232 -9.23 3.18 7.26
N ARG A 233 -9.64 3.28 8.53
CA ARG A 233 -11.05 3.41 8.94
C ARG A 233 -11.74 4.61 8.30
N TRP A 234 -11.10 5.78 8.33
CA TRP A 234 -11.63 6.98 7.69
C TRP A 234 -11.73 6.82 6.18
N THR A 235 -10.73 6.19 5.57
CA THR A 235 -10.72 5.91 4.14
C THR A 235 -11.95 5.12 3.74
N PHE A 236 -12.31 4.09 4.49
CA PHE A 236 -13.48 3.24 4.24
C PHE A 236 -14.81 3.81 4.78
N GLY A 237 -14.90 5.11 5.07
CA GLY A 237 -16.14 5.74 5.58
C GLY A 237 -16.63 5.15 6.91
N GLY A 238 -15.74 4.51 7.68
CA GLY A 238 -16.09 3.79 8.92
C GLY A 238 -16.71 2.41 8.70
N HIS A 239 -16.85 1.92 7.47
CA HIS A 239 -17.43 0.61 7.15
C HIS A 239 -16.49 -0.55 7.47
N TRP A 240 -15.18 -0.31 7.52
CA TRP A 240 -14.17 -1.31 7.83
C TRP A 240 -12.97 -0.67 8.52
N ASP A 241 -12.38 -1.37 9.48
CA ASP A 241 -11.23 -0.93 10.25
C ASP A 241 -10.20 -2.08 10.32
N PRO A 242 -9.44 -2.31 9.24
CA PRO A 242 -8.53 -3.45 9.18
C PRO A 242 -7.40 -3.36 10.20
N GLU A 243 -6.94 -2.16 10.52
CA GLU A 243 -5.81 -1.91 11.43
C GLU A 243 -6.16 -2.28 12.89
N ALA A 244 -7.44 -2.22 13.27
CA ALA A 244 -7.92 -2.67 14.58
C ALA A 244 -7.98 -4.20 14.73
N SER A 245 -7.92 -4.96 13.63
CA SER A 245 -8.11 -6.42 13.63
C SER A 245 -7.21 -7.16 12.64
N LEU A 246 -5.97 -6.69 12.45
CA LEU A 246 -5.01 -7.35 11.57
C LEU A 246 -4.72 -8.78 12.05
N PRO A 247 -4.77 -9.79 11.16
CA PRO A 247 -4.54 -11.17 11.55
C PRO A 247 -3.04 -11.49 11.65
N SER A 248 -2.64 -12.33 12.61
CA SER A 248 -1.27 -12.85 12.75
C SER A 248 -0.94 -13.86 11.64
N VAL A 249 -0.58 -13.36 10.45
CA VAL A 249 -0.32 -14.18 9.25
C VAL A 249 1.13 -14.13 8.74
N LEU A 250 1.91 -13.16 9.19
CA LEU A 250 3.34 -13.04 8.87
C LEU A 250 4.18 -13.85 9.87
N PRO A 251 5.36 -14.35 9.49
CA PRO A 251 6.21 -15.10 10.42
C PRO A 251 6.92 -14.24 11.48
N PHE A 252 6.83 -12.92 11.38
CA PHE A 252 7.51 -11.96 12.26
C PHE A 252 6.54 -10.89 12.75
N ALA A 253 6.90 -10.20 13.83
CA ALA A 253 6.19 -9.03 14.32
C ALA A 253 6.08 -7.96 13.22
N PHE A 254 4.90 -7.38 13.06
CA PHE A 254 4.65 -6.38 12.03
C PHE A 254 3.68 -5.30 12.50
N PHE A 255 3.48 -4.28 11.65
CA PHE A 255 2.60 -3.15 11.93
C PHE A 255 2.90 -2.46 13.28
N PRO A 256 4.11 -1.87 13.43
CA PRO A 256 4.53 -1.22 14.66
C PRO A 256 3.72 0.04 14.96
N LEU A 257 3.42 0.27 16.24
CA LEU A 257 2.98 1.54 16.79
C LEU A 257 3.91 1.92 17.96
N PRO A 258 4.49 3.15 18.03
CA PRO A 258 4.45 4.19 17.02
C PRO A 258 4.87 3.70 15.63
N GLU A 259 4.27 4.28 14.59
CA GLU A 259 4.56 3.91 13.20
C GLU A 259 6.06 3.98 12.93
N ARG A 260 6.54 3.13 12.02
CA ARG A 260 7.95 3.12 11.62
C ARG A 260 8.36 4.51 11.13
N ASP A 261 9.55 4.92 11.56
CA ASP A 261 10.13 6.25 11.30
C ASP A 261 9.20 7.40 11.75
N GLY A 262 8.29 7.12 12.69
CA GLY A 262 7.32 8.07 13.21
C GLY A 262 7.99 9.28 13.83
N GLN A 263 7.47 10.47 13.56
CA GLN A 263 8.02 11.73 14.03
C GLN A 263 7.07 12.41 15.02
N GLY A 264 7.64 13.22 15.92
CA GLY A 264 6.86 14.06 16.82
C GLY A 264 6.09 13.30 17.89
N ILE A 265 6.58 12.12 18.29
CA ILE A 265 5.96 11.28 19.32
C ILE A 265 6.06 11.98 20.68
N ASN A 266 4.99 11.94 21.48
CA ASN A 266 5.01 12.49 22.84
C ASN A 266 6.03 11.74 23.71
N THR A 267 6.58 12.38 24.74
CA THR A 267 7.60 11.77 25.62
C THR A 267 7.03 10.93 26.77
N GLY A 268 5.72 11.00 27.02
CA GLY A 268 5.06 10.32 28.13
C GLY A 268 3.94 9.39 27.68
N GLY A 269 3.82 8.24 28.36
CA GLY A 269 2.76 7.26 28.12
C GLY A 269 2.86 6.56 26.76
N VAL A 270 4.05 6.51 26.18
CA VAL A 270 4.27 5.79 24.92
C VAL A 270 4.27 4.30 25.22
N LYS A 271 3.48 3.57 24.44
CA LYS A 271 3.43 2.12 24.44
C LYS A 271 3.79 1.66 23.04
N LEU A 272 4.80 0.81 22.94
CA LEU A 272 5.07 0.08 21.72
C LEU A 272 4.01 -1.01 21.59
N SER A 273 3.45 -1.20 20.40
CA SER A 273 2.60 -2.35 20.10
C SER A 273 2.82 -2.84 18.67
N TRP A 274 2.58 -4.12 18.46
CA TRP A 274 2.76 -4.78 17.17
C TRP A 274 1.66 -5.82 16.96
N VAL A 275 1.50 -6.27 15.73
CA VAL A 275 0.79 -7.52 15.44
C VAL A 275 1.80 -8.65 15.53
N ALA A 276 1.49 -9.64 16.38
CA ALA A 276 2.32 -10.82 16.57
C ALA A 276 2.48 -11.61 15.27
N GLY A 277 3.66 -12.20 15.09
CA GLY A 277 3.90 -13.22 14.09
C GLY A 277 2.98 -14.43 14.31
N ARG A 278 2.66 -15.13 13.22
CA ARG A 278 1.96 -16.41 13.27
C ARG A 278 2.78 -17.40 14.11
N ASN A 279 2.09 -18.19 14.94
CA ASN A 279 2.69 -19.20 15.82
C ASN A 279 3.65 -18.64 16.87
N ALA A 280 3.62 -17.34 17.16
CA ALA A 280 4.38 -16.76 18.26
C ALA A 280 3.79 -17.17 19.61
N ASP A 281 4.64 -17.72 20.47
CA ASP A 281 4.33 -18.05 21.87
C ASP A 281 4.66 -16.88 22.80
N SER A 282 5.72 -16.12 22.47
CA SER A 282 6.16 -14.95 23.22
C SER A 282 7.05 -14.04 22.36
N HIS A 283 7.37 -12.86 22.90
CA HIS A 283 8.04 -11.78 22.19
C HIS A 283 9.26 -11.31 22.96
N ARG A 284 10.44 -11.39 22.33
CA ARG A 284 11.65 -10.74 22.84
C ARG A 284 11.69 -9.30 22.36
N VAL A 285 11.55 -8.36 23.30
CA VAL A 285 11.51 -6.93 23.01
C VAL A 285 12.90 -6.33 23.14
N TYR A 286 13.30 -5.57 22.13
CA TYR A 286 14.53 -4.79 22.11
C TYR A 286 14.16 -3.31 21.96
N PHE A 287 14.72 -2.44 22.79
CA PHE A 287 14.40 -1.01 22.77
C PHE A 287 15.57 -0.17 23.28
N GLY A 288 15.88 0.96 22.65
CA GLY A 288 16.86 1.90 23.19
C GLY A 288 17.21 3.04 22.23
N LYS A 289 18.21 3.84 22.60
CA LYS A 289 18.72 4.96 21.80
C LYS A 289 19.79 4.55 20.79
N SER A 290 20.27 3.31 20.87
CA SER A 290 21.30 2.75 19.99
C SER A 290 20.69 1.86 18.90
N ASN A 291 21.37 1.78 17.76
CA ASN A 291 21.08 0.82 16.70
C ASN A 291 22.31 -0.11 16.52
N PRO A 292 22.21 -1.42 16.84
CA PRO A 292 21.00 -2.14 17.25
C PRO A 292 20.56 -1.83 18.70
N PRO A 293 19.26 -1.95 19.01
CA PRO A 293 18.71 -1.71 20.34
C PRO A 293 19.04 -2.84 21.33
N GLU A 294 19.05 -2.51 22.61
CA GLU A 294 19.31 -3.47 23.70
C GLU A 294 18.09 -4.37 23.97
N TYR A 295 18.34 -5.63 24.31
CA TYR A 295 17.31 -6.53 24.82
C TYR A 295 16.72 -6.01 26.13
N ARG A 296 15.39 -6.03 26.25
CA ARG A 296 14.67 -5.62 27.45
C ARG A 296 14.08 -6.80 28.19
N GLU A 297 13.15 -7.52 27.57
CA GLU A 297 12.48 -8.65 28.19
C GLU A 297 11.84 -9.61 27.18
N ASN A 298 11.31 -10.72 27.69
CA ASN A 298 10.49 -11.67 26.95
C ASN A 298 9.08 -11.68 27.58
N GLN A 299 8.04 -11.50 26.76
CA GLN A 299 6.67 -11.34 27.23
C GLN A 299 5.65 -12.02 26.31
N GLU A 300 4.49 -12.41 26.86
CA GLU A 300 3.37 -12.96 26.06
C GLU A 300 2.52 -11.87 25.41
N GLY A 301 2.49 -10.66 25.96
CA GLY A 301 1.68 -9.56 25.44
C GLY A 301 2.30 -8.89 24.21
N ASN A 302 1.46 -8.31 23.35
CA ASN A 302 1.90 -7.62 22.13
C ASN A 302 2.18 -6.13 22.32
N SER A 303 2.54 -5.72 23.55
CA SER A 303 2.80 -4.32 23.85
C SER A 303 3.82 -4.12 24.96
N TYR A 304 4.68 -3.12 24.83
CA TYR A 304 5.74 -2.80 25.78
C TYR A 304 5.68 -1.33 26.19
N ASP A 305 5.66 -1.05 27.49
CA ASP A 305 5.71 0.32 28.03
C ASP A 305 7.16 0.77 28.10
N VAL A 306 7.49 1.86 27.40
CA VAL A 306 8.87 2.38 27.33
C VAL A 306 9.21 3.32 28.49
N GLY A 307 8.24 3.63 29.35
CA GLY A 307 8.40 4.59 30.42
C GLY A 307 8.60 6.02 29.90
N GLY A 308 9.48 6.77 30.56
CA GLY A 308 9.80 8.15 30.18
C GLY A 308 10.80 8.23 29.03
N LEU A 309 10.49 9.04 28.02
CA LEU A 309 11.38 9.30 26.90
C LEU A 309 12.02 10.69 26.98
N GLU A 310 13.23 10.82 26.45
CA GLU A 310 13.88 12.10 26.25
C GLU A 310 13.24 12.82 25.05
N PRO A 311 13.02 14.14 25.11
CA PRO A 311 12.54 14.91 23.96
C PRO A 311 13.59 14.92 22.84
N GLN A 312 13.14 15.14 21.60
CA GLN A 312 14.01 15.28 20.42
C GLN A 312 15.02 14.13 20.23
N THR A 313 14.61 12.90 20.62
CA THR A 313 15.49 11.75 20.67
C THR A 313 14.97 10.64 19.76
N ALA A 314 15.87 10.06 18.98
CA ALA A 314 15.60 8.88 18.16
C ALA A 314 15.70 7.62 19.02
N TYR A 315 14.67 6.78 18.95
CA TYR A 315 14.62 5.48 19.58
C TYR A 315 14.50 4.39 18.51
N TYR A 316 15.14 3.26 18.77
CA TYR A 316 15.14 2.08 17.93
C TYR A 316 14.55 0.92 18.70
N TRP A 317 13.80 0.07 18.01
CA TRP A 317 13.18 -1.09 18.62
C TRP A 317 12.94 -2.21 17.63
N ARG A 318 12.86 -3.41 18.17
CA ARG A 318 12.66 -4.65 17.41
C ARG A 318 11.93 -5.64 18.31
N VAL A 319 11.12 -6.49 17.70
CA VAL A 319 10.49 -7.61 18.38
C VAL A 319 10.87 -8.90 17.65
N ASP A 320 11.53 -9.79 18.36
CA ASP A 320 11.81 -11.13 17.85
C ASP A 320 10.75 -12.10 18.37
N GLU A 321 10.15 -12.85 17.46
CA GLU A 321 9.09 -13.81 17.77
C GLU A 321 9.70 -15.12 18.25
N VAL A 322 9.30 -15.57 19.43
CA VAL A 322 9.65 -16.88 19.97
C VAL A 322 8.53 -17.85 19.61
N THR A 323 8.89 -18.93 18.92
CA THR A 323 7.97 -19.99 18.49
C THR A 323 8.51 -21.35 18.95
N GLU A 324 7.70 -22.40 18.86
CA GLU A 324 8.16 -23.78 19.06
C GLU A 324 9.36 -24.18 18.15
N GLU A 325 9.44 -23.61 16.95
CA GLU A 325 10.49 -23.90 15.95
C GLU A 325 11.78 -23.11 16.18
N GLY A 326 11.75 -22.09 17.04
CA GLY A 326 12.88 -21.21 17.33
C GLY A 326 12.51 -19.73 17.36
N ILE A 327 13.54 -18.88 17.27
CA ILE A 327 13.39 -17.42 17.34
C ILE A 327 13.47 -16.85 15.91
N ILE A 328 12.45 -16.06 15.55
CA ILE A 328 12.38 -15.34 14.28
C ILE A 328 12.69 -13.87 14.55
N GLU A 329 13.82 -13.40 14.04
CA GLU A 329 14.23 -12.00 14.19
C GLU A 329 13.26 -11.06 13.47
N GLY A 330 12.83 -9.99 14.16
CA GLY A 330 11.95 -8.97 13.62
C GLY A 330 12.66 -7.89 12.81
N LYS A 331 11.87 -7.03 12.16
CA LYS A 331 12.40 -5.83 11.50
C LYS A 331 12.77 -4.78 12.54
N LEU A 332 13.86 -4.05 12.30
CA LEU A 332 14.20 -2.87 13.07
C LEU A 332 13.25 -1.72 12.73
N TRP A 333 12.69 -1.11 13.77
CA TRP A 333 11.84 0.08 13.68
C TRP A 333 12.46 1.24 14.44
N SER A 334 12.05 2.46 14.09
CA SER A 334 12.50 3.68 14.74
C SER A 334 11.35 4.68 14.92
N PHE A 335 11.49 5.60 15.87
CA PHE A 335 10.68 6.81 15.97
C PHE A 335 11.45 7.94 16.68
N THR A 336 11.01 9.18 16.49
CA THR A 336 11.60 10.38 17.11
C THR A 336 10.56 11.10 17.96
N THR A 337 10.95 11.47 19.19
CA THR A 337 10.12 12.29 20.09
C THR A 337 10.16 13.78 19.73
N LYS A 338 9.11 14.53 20.08
CA LYS A 338 9.09 16.01 19.96
C LYS A 338 9.66 16.71 21.19
#